data_AF-A0AAP8LA59-F1
#
_entry.id   AF-A0AAP8LA59-F1
#
_cell.length_a   1.000
_cell.length_b   1.000
_cell.length_c   1.000
_cell.angle_alpha   90.00
_cell.angle_beta   90.00
_cell.angle_gamma   90.00
#
_symmetry.space_group_name_H-M   'P 1'
#
loop_
_entity.id
_entity.type
_entity.pdbx_description
1 polymer ?
#
loop_
_entity_poly.entity_id
_entity_poly.type
_entity_poly.pdbx_seq_one_letter_code
_entity_poly.pdbx_strand_id
1 'polypeptide(L)'
;VVLEGTGGLRKLRYVDPQRSRGKRSGLRVIYYWCDAERQFWLFRLYGKQDVNDSNSAIRKMFAKLLAQALAAPGGAPAAITRREPKVPTHYRAPKHSVKARAE
;
A
#
# COMPACT_ATOMS: atom_id res chain seq x y z
N VAL A 1 -0.47 -8.55 6.37
CA VAL A 1 0.24 -9.03 7.60
C VAL A 1 0.38 -7.85 8.55
N VAL A 2 0.08 -8.00 9.84
CA VAL A 2 0.25 -6.92 10.82
C VAL A 2 1.75 -6.68 11.07
N LEU A 3 2.16 -5.43 11.20
CA LEU A 3 3.52 -5.05 11.55
C LEU A 3 3.58 -4.80 13.06
N GLU A 4 4.08 -5.78 13.80
CA GLU A 4 4.09 -5.73 15.27
C GLU A 4 4.90 -4.54 15.81
N GLY A 5 4.44 -3.99 16.92
CA GLY A 5 5.07 -2.85 17.58
C GLY A 5 4.86 -1.49 16.88
N THR A 6 3.94 -1.41 15.91
CA THR A 6 3.65 -0.16 15.17
C THR A 6 2.26 0.43 15.40
N GLY A 7 1.51 -0.08 16.39
CA GLY A 7 0.17 0.45 16.71
C GLY A 7 -0.92 0.08 15.71
N GLY A 8 -0.71 -0.98 14.92
CA GLY A 8 -1.74 -1.53 14.03
C GLY A 8 -1.49 -1.32 12.53
N LEU A 9 -0.31 -0.83 12.12
CA LEU A 9 0.05 -0.83 10.71
C LEU A 9 0.07 -2.25 10.14
N ARG A 10 -0.33 -2.35 8.88
CA ARG A 10 -0.40 -3.60 8.13
C ARG A 10 0.44 -3.46 6.88
N LYS A 11 1.07 -4.57 6.50
CA LYS A 11 1.90 -4.71 5.31
C LYS A 11 1.22 -5.63 4.30
N LEU A 12 1.07 -5.14 3.08
CA LEU A 12 0.64 -5.89 1.90
C LEU A 12 1.82 -6.06 0.94
N ARG A 13 1.99 -7.26 0.40
CA ARG A 13 2.96 -7.54 -0.67
C ARG A 13 2.20 -7.58 -2.00
N TYR A 14 2.55 -6.66 -2.89
CA TYR A 14 1.94 -6.55 -4.20
C TYR A 14 2.96 -6.95 -5.28
N VAL A 15 2.50 -7.68 -6.28
CA VAL A 15 3.33 -8.00 -7.46
C VAL A 15 3.29 -6.78 -8.35
N ASP A 16 4.45 -6.23 -8.68
CA ASP A 16 4.56 -5.21 -9.72
C ASP A 16 4.71 -5.91 -11.09
N PRO A 17 3.66 -5.93 -11.94
CA PRO A 17 3.69 -6.67 -13.20
C PRO A 17 4.65 -6.05 -14.21
N GLN A 18 4.90 -4.74 -14.12
CA GLN A 18 5.76 -4.03 -15.06
C GLN A 18 7.25 -4.26 -14.79
N ARG A 19 7.61 -4.60 -13.55
CA ARG A 19 9.00 -4.81 -13.17
C ARG A 19 9.55 -6.20 -13.54
N SER A 20 8.75 -7.11 -14.09
CA SER A 20 9.14 -8.49 -14.46
C SER A 20 9.87 -9.24 -13.33
N ARG A 21 9.51 -8.92 -12.09
CA ARG A 21 10.18 -9.38 -10.87
C ARG A 21 9.09 -9.95 -9.97
N GLY A 22 9.19 -11.23 -9.61
CA GLY A 22 8.14 -11.95 -8.87
C GLY A 22 7.74 -11.30 -7.53
N LYS A 23 6.69 -11.82 -6.88
CA LYS A 23 6.05 -11.27 -5.66
C LYS A 23 7.01 -10.90 -4.52
N ARG A 24 8.16 -11.57 -4.41
CA ARG A 24 9.18 -11.27 -3.37
C ARG A 24 9.94 -9.96 -3.61
N SER A 25 10.15 -9.59 -4.88
CA SER A 25 10.85 -8.38 -5.34
C SER A 25 9.92 -7.22 -5.68
N GLY A 26 8.60 -7.44 -5.64
CA GLY A 26 7.59 -6.43 -5.88
C GLY A 26 7.43 -5.39 -4.76
N LEU A 27 6.32 -4.67 -4.82
CA LEU A 27 5.98 -3.56 -3.95
C LEU A 27 5.51 -4.01 -2.57
N ARG A 28 5.82 -3.19 -1.56
CA ARG A 28 5.31 -3.28 -0.20
C ARG A 28 4.50 -2.03 0.08
N VAL A 29 3.27 -2.26 0.49
CA VAL A 29 2.35 -1.21 0.90
C VAL A 29 2.17 -1.35 2.40
N ILE A 30 2.53 -0.29 3.14
CA ILE A 30 2.18 -0.16 4.56
C ILE A 30 0.96 0.73 4.65
N TYR A 31 -0.05 0.24 5.35
CA TYR A 31 -1.33 0.91 5.49
C TYR A 31 -1.89 0.80 6.91
N TYR A 32 -2.81 1.68 7.24
CA TYR A 32 -3.64 1.62 8.44
C TYR A 32 -5.11 1.52 8.03
N TRP A 33 -5.88 0.70 8.74
CA TRP A 33 -7.33 0.61 8.57
C TRP A 33 -7.99 1.30 9.76
N CYS A 34 -8.60 2.45 9.50
CA CYS A 34 -9.38 3.17 10.50
C CYS A 34 -10.83 2.68 10.43
N ASP A 35 -11.23 1.87 11.42
CA ASP A 35 -12.55 1.24 11.40
C ASP A 35 -13.68 2.24 11.68
N ALA A 36 -13.45 3.20 12.58
CA ALA A 36 -14.40 4.25 12.95
C ALA A 36 -14.84 5.08 11.74
N GLU A 37 -13.90 5.38 10.84
CA GLU A 37 -14.16 6.19 9.64
C GLU A 37 -14.33 5.35 8.37
N ARG A 38 -14.15 4.02 8.47
CA ARG A 38 -14.10 3.08 7.33
C ARG A 38 -13.10 3.51 6.25
N GLN A 39 -11.97 4.07 6.68
CA GLN A 39 -10.96 4.63 5.78
C GLN A 39 -9.70 3.75 5.71
N PHE A 40 -9.15 3.69 4.51
CA PHE A 40 -7.86 3.07 4.25
C PHE A 40 -6.78 4.15 4.11
N TRP A 41 -5.85 4.19 5.05
CA TRP A 41 -4.76 5.18 5.02
C TRP A 41 -3.49 4.55 4.48
N LEU A 42 -3.00 5.10 3.37
CA LEU A 42 -1.71 4.72 2.82
C LEU A 42 -0.59 5.41 3.59
N PHE A 43 0.22 4.63 4.32
CA PHE A 43 1.31 5.15 5.13
C PHE A 43 2.60 5.26 4.33
N ARG A 44 2.95 4.20 3.58
CA ARG A 44 4.15 4.19 2.72
C ARG A 44 4.04 3.12 1.63
N LEU A 45 4.67 3.40 0.50
CA LEU A 45 4.84 2.47 -0.62
C LEU A 45 6.33 2.38 -0.98
N TYR A 46 6.88 1.17 -1.06
CA TYR A 46 8.32 0.95 -1.32
C TYR A 46 8.61 -0.42 -1.95
N GLY A 47 9.73 -0.56 -2.66
CA GLY A 47 10.23 -1.83 -3.19
C GLY A 47 11.01 -2.64 -2.14
N LYS A 48 11.35 -3.90 -2.43
CA LYS A 48 12.08 -4.77 -1.46
C LYS A 48 13.37 -4.14 -0.93
N GLN A 49 14.10 -3.44 -1.79
CA GLN A 49 15.46 -2.98 -1.49
C GLN A 49 15.50 -1.65 -0.75
N ASP A 50 14.37 -0.94 -0.66
CA ASP A 50 14.39 0.47 -0.25
C ASP A 50 14.29 0.64 1.26
N VAL A 51 13.58 -0.27 1.96
CA VAL A 51 13.34 -0.15 3.41
C VAL A 51 13.42 -1.50 4.10
N ASN A 52 14.25 -1.57 5.15
CA ASN A 52 14.31 -2.71 6.05
C ASN A 52 13.29 -2.56 7.20
N ASP A 53 12.05 -2.97 6.93
CA ASP A 53 10.96 -2.96 7.91
C ASP A 53 11.14 -3.94 9.10
N SER A 54 12.20 -4.75 9.09
CA SER A 54 12.54 -5.63 10.21
C SER A 54 13.38 -4.91 11.28
N ASN A 55 13.92 -3.72 10.96
CA ASN A 55 14.63 -2.90 11.93
C ASN A 55 13.67 -2.33 12.99
N SER A 56 13.95 -2.60 14.26
CA SER A 56 13.15 -2.15 15.40
C SER A 56 13.10 -0.62 15.53
N ALA A 57 14.16 0.11 15.16
CA ALA A 57 14.18 1.57 15.17
C ALA A 57 13.19 2.15 14.15
N ILE A 58 13.13 1.57 12.95
CA ILE A 58 12.18 1.97 11.90
C ILE A 58 10.74 1.70 12.35
N ARG A 59 10.48 0.58 13.01
CA ARG A 59 9.15 0.27 13.56
C ARG A 59 8.73 1.26 14.65
N LYS A 60 9.63 1.62 15.56
CA LYS A 60 9.36 2.65 16.58
C LYS A 60 9.05 4.00 15.95
N MET A 61 9.80 4.39 14.92
CA MET A 61 9.53 5.61 14.16
C MET A 61 8.14 5.58 13.52
N PHE A 62 7.76 4.47 12.87
CA PHE A 62 6.44 4.30 12.28
C PHE A 62 5.32 4.35 13.32
N ALA A 63 5.50 3.73 14.48
CA ALA A 63 4.56 3.79 15.60
C ALA A 63 4.33 5.24 16.05
N LYS A 64 5.42 6.00 16.22
CA LYS A 64 5.37 7.40 16.63
C LYS A 64 4.64 8.27 15.61
N LEU A 65 4.96 8.10 14.32
CA LEU A 65 4.33 8.86 13.24
C LEU A 65 2.85 8.54 13.11
N LEU A 66 2.46 7.26 13.24
CA LEU A 66 1.05 6.87 13.22
C LEU A 66 0.30 7.50 14.41
N ALA A 67 0.86 7.42 15.62
CA ALA A 67 0.25 8.02 16.80
C ALA A 67 0.04 9.54 16.64
N GLN A 68 1.03 10.23 16.07
CA GLN A 68 0.91 11.66 15.75
C GLN A 68 -0.19 11.94 14.72
N ALA A 69 -0.27 11.11 13.66
CA ALA A 69 -1.29 11.26 12.62
C ALA A 69 -2.72 11.02 13.15
N LEU A 70 -2.89 10.11 14.11
CA LEU A 70 -4.17 9.83 14.75
C LEU A 70 -4.57 10.90 15.77
N ALA A 71 -3.60 11.56 16.42
CA ALA A 71 -3.85 12.63 17.38
C ALA A 71 -4.15 13.99 16.72
N ALA A 72 -3.86 14.16 15.42
CA ALA A 72 -4.12 15.40 14.71
C ALA A 72 -5.64 15.58 14.47
N PRO A 73 -6.23 16.74 14.86
CA PRO A 73 -7.63 17.04 14.60
C PRO A 73 -7.86 17.12 13.08
N GLY A 74 -8.68 16.22 12.54
CA GLY A 74 -8.94 16.10 11.10
C GLY A 74 -8.79 14.70 10.51
N GLY A 75 -8.41 13.69 11.32
CA GLY A 75 -8.60 12.28 10.98
C GLY A 75 -8.08 11.91 9.58
N ALA A 76 -6.80 12.17 9.34
CA ALA A 76 -5.95 11.73 8.21
C ALA A 76 -5.02 12.87 7.82
N PRO A 77 -3.73 12.60 7.52
CA PRO A 77 -2.94 13.57 6.77
C PRO A 77 -3.59 13.71 5.40
N ALA A 78 -4.36 14.80 5.19
CA ALA A 78 -5.04 15.20 3.97
C ALA A 78 -5.12 14.06 2.95
N ALA A 79 -6.00 13.09 3.24
CA ALA A 79 -6.21 11.98 2.32
C ALA A 79 -6.43 12.61 0.95
N ILE A 80 -5.62 12.22 -0.03
CA ILE A 80 -5.80 12.56 -1.45
C ILE A 80 -7.08 11.86 -1.91
N THR A 81 -8.21 12.18 -1.31
CA THR A 81 -9.54 11.91 -1.81
C THR A 81 -9.83 13.05 -2.76
N ARG A 82 -9.07 13.09 -3.86
CA ARG A 82 -9.59 13.66 -5.09
C ARG A 82 -10.85 12.84 -5.36
N ARG A 83 -12.03 13.42 -5.12
CA ARG A 83 -13.28 12.83 -5.61
C ARG A 83 -13.04 12.51 -7.08
N GLU A 84 -13.13 11.23 -7.46
CA GLU A 84 -13.00 10.87 -8.87
C GLU A 84 -14.07 11.65 -9.65
N PRO A 85 -13.73 12.39 -10.72
CA PRO A 85 -14.74 12.69 -11.71
C PRO A 85 -15.21 11.33 -12.25
N LYS A 86 -16.53 11.14 -12.36
CA LYS A 86 -17.14 9.92 -12.90
C LYS A 86 -16.66 9.73 -14.34
N VAL A 87 -15.55 9.02 -14.56
CA VAL A 87 -15.05 8.69 -15.89
C VAL A 87 -15.86 7.49 -16.40
N PRO A 88 -16.37 7.50 -17.63
CA PRO A 88 -17.07 6.34 -18.16
C PRO A 88 -16.08 5.19 -18.33
N THR A 89 -16.39 4.07 -17.68
CA THR A 89 -15.64 2.82 -17.76
C THR A 89 -15.82 2.18 -19.13
N HIS A 90 -14.96 2.54 -20.08
CA HIS A 90 -14.67 1.67 -21.23
C HIS A 90 -13.25 1.14 -21.09
N TYR A 91 -13.10 0.18 -20.17
CA TYR A 91 -11.95 -0.71 -20.19
C TYR A 91 -12.03 -1.53 -21.49
N ARG A 92 -11.17 -1.20 -22.48
CA ARG A 92 -11.03 -1.99 -23.71
C ARG A 92 -9.96 -3.04 -23.47
N ALA A 93 -10.39 -4.28 -23.20
CA ALA A 93 -9.48 -5.41 -23.11
C ALA A 93 -8.67 -5.55 -24.43
N PRO A 94 -7.37 -5.85 -24.37
CA PRO A 94 -6.55 -6.05 -25.57
C PRO A 94 -7.03 -7.25 -26.37
N LYS A 95 -7.21 -7.07 -27.69
CA LYS A 95 -7.78 -8.05 -28.62
C LYS A 95 -6.85 -9.21 -29.01
N HIS A 96 -5.67 -9.31 -28.42
CA HIS A 96 -4.71 -10.35 -28.78
C HIS A 96 -4.50 -11.30 -27.60
N SER A 97 -5.08 -12.49 -27.74
CA SER A 97 -4.85 -13.66 -26.90
C SER A 97 -3.36 -13.99 -26.85
N VAL A 98 -2.81 -14.05 -25.64
CA VAL A 98 -1.53 -14.71 -25.36
C VAL A 98 -1.62 -16.13 -25.94
N LYS A 99 -0.88 -16.40 -27.01
CA LYS A 99 -0.77 -17.77 -27.54
C LYS A 99 -0.08 -18.63 -26.48
N ALA A 100 -0.79 -19.64 -26.00
CA ALA A 100 -0.22 -20.73 -25.24
C ALA A 100 0.86 -21.43 -26.08
N ARG A 101 1.98 -21.75 -25.43
CA ARG A 101 3.09 -22.54 -26.00
C ARG A 101 2.60 -23.91 -26.43
N ALA A 102 3.10 -24.39 -27.56
CA ALA A 102 3.22 -25.80 -27.90
C ALA A 102 4.72 -26.11 -28.09
N GLU A 103 5.07 -27.35 -27.76
CA GLU A 103 6.40 -27.99 -27.71
C GLU A 103 7.18 -27.84 -26.39
#